data_AF-A0A7R9RRX9-F1
#
_entry.id   AF-A0A7R9RRX9-F1
#
_cell.length_a   1.000
_cell.length_b   1.000
_cell.length_c   1.000
_cell.angle_alpha   90.00
_cell.angle_beta   90.00
_cell.angle_gamma   90.00
#
_symmetry.space_group_name_H-M   'P 1'
#
loop_
_entity.id
_entity.type
_entity.pdbx_description
1 polymer ?
#
loop_
_entity_poly.entity_id
_entity_poly.type
_entity_poly.pdbx_seq_one_letter_code
_entity_poly.pdbx_strand_id
1 'polypeptide(L)'
;NLLTIMDYTTESYEGASLEVTEFASHLSVITANHFSNVVAEADNRLLIKYFDALSGWSNGHQIFELLDKYICSCDEQIECIISNLNQYPIGDQRYNFIAENLDWLQNERDTWQLVRILYRDRLDCELENKDIEPLSYEEGKIISDRTLVEKYYEKDATIRQCQLICDWLESVAAQSFDSVHGDKVEFFADHAVAWENTLHHLHNKNGINNAANMVTELDPDAPVRQNRALHDLDKEDDFRLIKYLMAYIRCGKIDEAENLCLRVGQPWRAAILEGWRLYHDPNFDAESELQPVEGNPYRDVWKEICAKASVHPGLDTYERAIYGILSGNIEPVIAVCKSRHDLLWAHLKVFIDHRVEQYLRDASQSLRELRPIPVQLDDKMHNLACIFTEMKSLVNPGSQSGYFPSSGPNAQYEELQENIILDDTSDLMKIIKLFVACYKDKYLSILRFM
;
A
#
# COMPACT_ATOMS: atom_id res chain seq x y z
N ASN A 1 -9.44 -17.00 18.06
CA ASN A 1 -8.87 -18.33 17.77
C ASN A 1 -9.30 -18.84 16.41
N LEU A 2 -8.59 -18.44 15.35
CA LEU A 2 -8.67 -19.05 14.01
C LEU A 2 -8.40 -20.57 14.04
N LEU A 3 -7.68 -21.05 15.06
CA LEU A 3 -7.56 -22.46 15.41
C LEU A 3 -8.91 -23.14 15.68
N THR A 4 -9.87 -22.44 16.30
CA THR A 4 -11.19 -23.01 16.61
C THR A 4 -12.07 -23.16 15.38
N ILE A 5 -11.88 -22.35 14.32
CA ILE A 5 -12.57 -22.57 13.04
C ILE A 5 -12.03 -23.82 12.35
N MET A 6 -10.71 -24.04 12.40
CA MET A 6 -10.09 -25.22 11.79
C MET A 6 -10.35 -26.51 12.59
N ASP A 7 -10.38 -26.43 13.93
CA ASP A 7 -10.76 -27.58 14.77
C ASP A 7 -12.25 -27.93 14.61
N TYR A 8 -13.13 -26.95 14.43
CA TYR A 8 -14.54 -27.21 14.10
C TYR A 8 -14.70 -27.86 12.72
N THR A 9 -13.82 -27.59 11.75
CA THR A 9 -13.83 -28.30 10.46
C THR A 9 -13.32 -29.74 10.58
N THR A 10 -12.48 -30.08 11.56
CA THR A 10 -12.05 -31.47 11.77
C THR A 10 -13.06 -32.31 12.58
N GLU A 11 -13.83 -31.72 13.50
CA GLU A 11 -14.79 -32.48 14.33
C GLU A 11 -16.21 -32.56 13.74
N SER A 12 -16.56 -31.74 12.75
CA SER A 12 -17.92 -31.74 12.14
C SER A 12 -18.04 -32.42 10.78
N TYR A 13 -16.94 -33.01 10.25
CA TYR A 13 -16.88 -33.64 8.94
C TYR A 13 -17.04 -35.18 8.95
N GLU A 14 -17.74 -35.77 9.92
CA GLU A 14 -18.14 -37.19 9.84
C GLU A 14 -19.42 -37.43 9.02
N GLY A 15 -20.06 -36.39 8.48
CA GLY A 15 -21.40 -36.50 7.87
C GLY A 15 -21.59 -36.02 6.43
N ALA A 16 -20.57 -35.45 5.78
CA ALA A 16 -20.72 -34.86 4.44
C ALA A 16 -19.81 -35.55 3.42
N SER A 17 -20.13 -36.81 3.10
CA SER A 17 -19.78 -37.37 1.80
C SER A 17 -20.63 -36.67 0.73
N LEU A 18 -20.34 -35.40 0.44
CA LEU A 18 -20.73 -34.80 -0.82
C LEU A 18 -19.90 -35.51 -1.88
N GLU A 19 -20.53 -36.42 -2.63
CA GLU A 19 -19.86 -37.16 -3.68
C GLU A 19 -19.24 -36.17 -4.67
N VAL A 20 -17.91 -36.24 -4.82
CA VAL A 20 -17.06 -35.46 -5.74
C VAL A 20 -17.61 -35.45 -7.18
N THR A 21 -18.47 -36.39 -7.53
CA THR A 21 -19.19 -36.51 -8.79
C THR A 21 -20.26 -35.44 -9.04
N GLU A 22 -20.90 -34.89 -8.01
CA GLU A 22 -21.92 -33.84 -8.19
C GLU A 22 -21.26 -32.49 -8.55
N PHE A 23 -20.13 -32.15 -7.94
CA PHE A 23 -19.34 -30.97 -8.28
C PHE A 23 -18.75 -31.06 -9.70
N ALA A 24 -18.26 -32.25 -10.10
CA ALA A 24 -17.77 -32.53 -11.45
C ALA A 24 -18.86 -32.42 -12.54
N SER A 25 -20.13 -32.63 -12.18
CA SER A 25 -21.24 -32.55 -13.14
C SER A 25 -21.61 -31.09 -13.50
N HIS A 26 -21.47 -30.16 -12.54
CA HIS A 26 -21.72 -28.73 -12.75
C HIS A 26 -20.61 -28.05 -13.58
N LEU A 27 -19.40 -28.64 -13.62
CA LEU A 27 -18.25 -28.20 -14.42
C LEU A 27 -18.44 -28.36 -15.94
N SER A 28 -19.46 -29.10 -16.40
CA SER A 28 -19.64 -29.43 -17.82
C SER A 28 -20.46 -28.42 -18.65
N VAL A 29 -20.98 -27.35 -18.05
CA VAL A 29 -22.04 -26.52 -18.69
C VAL A 29 -21.54 -25.20 -19.30
N ILE A 30 -20.27 -24.80 -19.16
CA ILE A 30 -19.81 -23.51 -19.71
C ILE A 30 -19.06 -23.71 -21.03
N THR A 31 -19.82 -23.83 -22.13
CA THR A 31 -19.28 -23.60 -23.48
C THR A 31 -20.18 -22.63 -24.24
N ALA A 32 -19.86 -21.33 -24.18
CA ALA A 32 -20.37 -20.33 -25.13
C ALA A 32 -19.55 -19.02 -25.11
N ASN A 33 -18.28 -19.09 -25.52
CA ASN A 33 -17.49 -18.07 -26.20
C ASN A 33 -16.00 -18.35 -25.94
N HIS A 34 -15.15 -18.26 -26.97
CA HIS A 34 -13.70 -18.47 -26.81
C HIS A 34 -13.07 -17.53 -25.75
N PHE A 35 -13.70 -16.38 -25.49
CA PHE A 35 -13.32 -15.39 -24.45
C PHE A 35 -13.66 -15.85 -23.02
N SER A 36 -14.79 -16.54 -22.84
CA SER A 36 -15.13 -17.19 -21.58
C SER A 36 -14.22 -18.38 -21.29
N ASN A 37 -13.61 -18.97 -22.33
CA ASN A 37 -12.78 -20.16 -22.18
C ASN A 37 -11.45 -19.86 -21.47
N VAL A 38 -10.78 -18.72 -21.72
CA VAL A 38 -9.48 -18.44 -21.09
C VAL A 38 -9.63 -18.24 -19.58
N VAL A 39 -10.63 -17.45 -19.16
CA VAL A 39 -10.92 -17.21 -17.74
C VAL A 39 -11.44 -18.48 -17.07
N ALA A 40 -12.34 -19.23 -17.71
CA ALA A 40 -12.83 -20.51 -17.17
C ALA A 40 -11.74 -21.58 -17.11
N GLU A 41 -10.81 -21.60 -18.06
CA GLU A 41 -9.67 -22.52 -18.06
C GLU A 41 -8.68 -22.18 -16.95
N ALA A 42 -8.41 -20.89 -16.70
CA ALA A 42 -7.62 -20.46 -15.55
C ALA A 42 -8.28 -20.86 -14.22
N ASP A 43 -9.60 -20.66 -14.10
CA ASP A 43 -10.39 -21.02 -12.91
C ASP A 43 -10.35 -22.55 -12.64
N ASN A 44 -10.50 -23.35 -13.70
CA ASN A 44 -10.39 -24.81 -13.63
C ASN A 44 -8.98 -25.28 -13.26
N ARG A 45 -7.93 -24.67 -13.82
CA ARG A 45 -6.55 -25.00 -13.49
C ARG A 45 -6.23 -24.68 -12.03
N LEU A 46 -6.74 -23.56 -11.52
CA LEU A 46 -6.60 -23.19 -10.12
C LEU A 46 -7.29 -24.18 -9.19
N LEU A 47 -8.51 -24.60 -9.53
CA LEU A 47 -9.23 -25.63 -8.77
C LEU A 47 -8.41 -26.93 -8.63
N ILE A 48 -7.85 -27.40 -9.74
CA ILE A 48 -7.00 -28.60 -9.74
C ILE A 48 -5.75 -28.39 -8.89
N LYS A 49 -5.04 -27.28 -9.08
CA LYS A 49 -3.81 -26.97 -8.31
C LYS A 49 -4.08 -26.83 -6.82
N TYR A 50 -5.19 -26.20 -6.43
CA TYR A 50 -5.58 -26.08 -5.03
C TYR A 50 -5.89 -27.45 -4.43
N PHE A 51 -6.65 -28.28 -5.15
CA PHE A 51 -6.97 -29.63 -4.70
C PHE A 51 -5.72 -30.50 -4.55
N ASP A 52 -4.78 -30.43 -5.50
CA ASP A 52 -3.51 -31.16 -5.43
C ASP A 52 -2.65 -30.70 -4.25
N ALA A 53 -2.58 -29.39 -4.02
CA ALA A 53 -1.83 -28.82 -2.90
C ALA A 53 -2.46 -29.19 -1.54
N LEU A 54 -3.79 -29.18 -1.44
CA LEU A 54 -4.55 -29.60 -0.26
C LEU A 54 -4.44 -31.11 -0.02
N SER A 55 -4.47 -31.93 -1.07
CA SER A 55 -4.32 -33.39 -0.96
C SER A 55 -2.91 -33.79 -0.51
N GLY A 56 -1.91 -32.97 -0.81
CA GLY A 56 -0.54 -33.12 -0.32
C GLY A 56 -0.31 -32.59 1.10
N TRP A 57 -1.30 -31.96 1.73
CA TRP A 57 -1.20 -31.43 3.08
C TRP A 57 -1.48 -32.52 4.10
N SER A 58 -0.55 -32.72 5.04
CA SER A 58 -0.70 -33.75 6.09
C SER A 58 -0.64 -33.21 7.52
N ASN A 59 -0.05 -32.04 7.76
CA ASN A 59 0.19 -31.50 9.11
C ASN A 59 -0.08 -30.00 9.21
N GLY A 60 -0.64 -29.54 10.33
CA GLY A 60 -0.92 -28.12 10.61
C GLY A 60 0.29 -27.18 10.44
N HIS A 61 1.51 -27.63 10.71
CA HIS A 61 2.73 -26.83 10.52
C HIS A 61 3.04 -26.46 9.05
N GLN A 62 2.45 -27.16 8.08
CA GLN A 62 2.64 -26.91 6.65
C GLN A 62 1.64 -25.88 6.08
N ILE A 63 0.81 -25.26 6.93
CA ILE A 63 -0.24 -24.33 6.48
C ILE A 63 0.34 -23.14 5.69
N PHE A 64 1.50 -22.62 6.09
CA PHE A 64 2.16 -21.53 5.36
C PHE A 64 2.71 -21.97 4.00
N GLU A 65 3.20 -23.21 3.88
CA GLU A 65 3.61 -23.79 2.60
C GLU A 65 2.40 -24.00 1.67
N LEU A 66 1.24 -24.37 2.22
CA LEU A 66 0.00 -24.49 1.46
C LEU A 66 -0.45 -23.14 0.92
N LEU A 67 -0.46 -22.10 1.76
CA LEU A 67 -0.80 -20.73 1.34
C LEU A 67 0.18 -20.21 0.29
N ASP A 68 1.48 -20.48 0.44
CA ASP A 68 2.49 -20.14 -0.56
C ASP A 68 2.23 -20.83 -1.91
N LYS A 69 1.79 -22.09 -1.91
CA LYS A 69 1.38 -22.80 -3.14
C LYS A 69 0.14 -22.18 -3.79
N TYR A 70 -0.83 -21.71 -3.00
CA TYR A 70 -2.02 -21.04 -3.54
C TYR A 70 -1.65 -19.71 -4.19
N ILE A 71 -0.84 -18.89 -3.51
CA ILE A 71 -0.33 -17.61 -4.04
C ILE A 71 0.43 -17.86 -5.36
N CYS A 72 1.38 -18.80 -5.38
CA CYS A 72 2.13 -19.14 -6.59
C CYS A 72 1.22 -19.62 -7.73
N SER A 73 0.19 -20.41 -7.41
CA SER A 73 -0.76 -20.89 -8.41
C SER A 73 -1.55 -19.74 -9.06
N CYS A 74 -1.94 -18.74 -8.26
CA CYS A 74 -2.54 -17.52 -8.77
C CYS A 74 -1.58 -16.73 -9.66
N ASP A 75 -0.34 -16.49 -9.21
CA ASP A 75 0.67 -15.75 -9.98
C ASP A 75 0.92 -16.40 -11.35
N GLU A 76 1.08 -17.73 -11.40
CA GLU A 76 1.26 -18.46 -12.66
C GLU A 76 0.05 -18.29 -13.61
N GLN A 77 -1.18 -18.22 -13.08
CA GLN A 77 -2.36 -17.97 -13.91
C GLN A 77 -2.47 -16.51 -14.33
N ILE A 78 -2.10 -15.55 -13.47
CA ILE A 78 -2.04 -14.13 -13.78
C ILE A 78 -1.04 -13.89 -14.93
N GLU A 79 0.17 -14.45 -14.84
CA GLU A 79 1.18 -14.35 -15.90
C GLU A 79 0.68 -14.94 -17.22
N CYS A 80 0.00 -16.08 -17.18
CA CYS A 80 -0.61 -16.70 -18.36
C CYS A 80 -1.67 -15.79 -19.00
N ILE A 81 -2.55 -15.18 -18.19
CA ILE A 81 -3.58 -14.26 -18.67
C ILE A 81 -2.94 -12.98 -19.24
N ILE A 82 -1.95 -12.40 -18.57
CA ILE A 82 -1.21 -11.22 -19.04
C ILE A 82 -0.47 -11.51 -20.35
N SER A 83 0.16 -12.67 -20.48
CA SER A 83 0.83 -13.07 -21.72
C SER A 83 -0.15 -13.21 -22.89
N ASN A 84 -1.41 -13.59 -22.63
CA ASN A 84 -2.46 -13.62 -23.63
C ASN A 84 -3.03 -12.22 -23.91
N LEU A 85 -3.14 -11.35 -22.90
CA LEU A 85 -3.55 -9.95 -23.04
C LEU A 85 -2.62 -9.18 -23.99
N ASN A 86 -1.30 -9.35 -23.84
CA ASN A 86 -0.29 -8.67 -24.64
C ASN A 86 -0.31 -9.04 -26.14
N GLN A 87 -1.07 -10.08 -26.52
CA GLN A 87 -1.28 -10.44 -27.93
C GLN A 87 -2.30 -9.52 -28.63
N TYR A 88 -3.07 -8.74 -27.87
CA TYR A 88 -4.10 -7.84 -28.37
C TYR A 88 -3.67 -6.38 -28.21
N PRO A 89 -3.92 -5.51 -29.21
CA PRO A 89 -3.65 -4.09 -29.09
C PRO A 89 -4.55 -3.43 -28.02
N ILE A 90 -4.00 -2.44 -27.33
CA ILE A 90 -4.71 -1.64 -26.32
C ILE A 90 -5.93 -0.97 -26.97
N GLY A 91 -7.11 -1.12 -26.36
CA GLY A 91 -8.40 -0.60 -26.88
C GLY A 91 -9.25 -1.62 -27.63
N ASP A 92 -8.77 -2.86 -27.79
CA ASP A 92 -9.59 -3.98 -28.26
C ASP A 92 -10.64 -4.38 -27.21
N GLN A 93 -11.86 -4.71 -27.65
CA GLN A 93 -12.91 -5.23 -26.75
C GLN A 93 -12.43 -6.48 -26.00
N ARG A 94 -11.55 -7.28 -26.60
CA ARG A 94 -10.95 -8.47 -26.00
C ARG A 94 -9.96 -8.12 -24.89
N TYR A 95 -9.16 -7.07 -25.09
CA TYR A 95 -8.25 -6.56 -24.09
C TYR A 95 -9.03 -6.10 -22.86
N ASN A 96 -10.06 -5.28 -23.06
CA ASN A 96 -10.88 -4.76 -21.96
C ASN A 96 -11.60 -5.88 -21.20
N PHE A 97 -12.18 -6.86 -21.90
CA PHE A 97 -12.87 -7.98 -21.27
C PHE A 97 -11.93 -8.84 -20.41
N ILE A 98 -10.73 -9.15 -20.90
CA ILE A 98 -9.78 -9.97 -20.13
C ILE A 98 -9.17 -9.15 -18.98
N ALA A 99 -8.94 -7.85 -19.16
CA ALA A 99 -8.45 -6.96 -18.10
C ALA A 99 -9.47 -6.82 -16.95
N GLU A 100 -10.76 -6.61 -17.25
CA GLU A 100 -11.82 -6.57 -16.23
C GLU A 100 -11.95 -7.90 -15.47
N ASN A 101 -11.63 -9.02 -16.12
CA ASN A 101 -11.63 -10.35 -15.49
C ASN A 101 -10.25 -10.76 -14.96
N LEU A 102 -9.27 -9.87 -14.89
CA LEU A 102 -7.99 -10.13 -14.20
C LEU A 102 -8.09 -9.76 -12.72
N ASP A 103 -8.89 -8.73 -12.41
CA ASP A 103 -9.06 -8.18 -11.07
C ASP A 103 -9.48 -9.23 -10.03
N TRP A 104 -10.37 -10.16 -10.37
CA TRP A 104 -10.83 -11.17 -9.42
C TRP A 104 -9.70 -12.12 -8.99
N LEU A 105 -8.80 -12.48 -9.92
CA LEU A 105 -7.69 -13.38 -9.65
C LEU A 105 -6.57 -12.67 -8.88
N GLN A 106 -6.34 -11.39 -9.20
CA GLN A 106 -5.47 -10.53 -8.41
C GLN A 106 -6.00 -10.41 -6.97
N ASN A 107 -7.29 -10.10 -6.80
CA ASN A 107 -7.92 -10.02 -5.48
C ASN A 107 -7.82 -11.33 -4.70
N GLU A 108 -7.95 -12.49 -5.36
CA GLU A 108 -7.78 -13.78 -4.71
C GLU A 108 -6.36 -13.99 -4.20
N ARG A 109 -5.36 -13.78 -5.07
CA ARG A 109 -3.94 -13.84 -4.70
C ARG A 109 -3.64 -12.90 -3.52
N ASP A 110 -4.08 -11.65 -3.63
CA ASP A 110 -3.81 -10.60 -2.65
C ASP A 110 -4.46 -10.96 -1.30
N THR A 111 -5.64 -11.58 -1.32
CA THR A 111 -6.30 -12.07 -0.12
C THR A 111 -5.53 -13.24 0.52
N TRP A 112 -5.00 -14.19 -0.27
CA TRP A 112 -4.15 -15.25 0.26
C TRP A 112 -2.85 -14.71 0.87
N GLN A 113 -2.23 -13.72 0.24
CA GLN A 113 -1.06 -13.03 0.79
C GLN A 113 -1.38 -12.37 2.14
N LEU A 114 -2.51 -11.67 2.23
CA LEU A 114 -2.99 -11.05 3.46
C LEU A 114 -3.22 -12.07 4.58
N VAL A 115 -3.93 -13.17 4.28
CA VAL A 115 -4.18 -14.25 5.24
C VAL A 115 -2.86 -14.80 5.75
N ARG A 116 -1.91 -15.09 4.86
CA ARG A 116 -0.62 -15.63 5.22
C ARG A 116 0.17 -14.71 6.16
N ILE A 117 0.24 -13.42 5.83
CA ILE A 117 1.02 -12.43 6.59
C ILE A 117 0.42 -12.23 7.99
N LEU A 118 -0.89 -11.99 8.08
CA LEU A 118 -1.56 -11.75 9.36
C LEU A 118 -1.64 -13.00 10.23
N TYR A 119 -1.94 -14.16 9.64
CA TYR A 119 -2.03 -15.40 10.40
C TYR A 119 -0.66 -15.79 10.98
N ARG A 120 0.42 -15.55 10.25
CA ARG A 120 1.78 -15.78 10.74
C ARG A 120 2.10 -14.90 11.94
N ASP A 121 1.90 -13.59 11.84
CA ASP A 121 2.16 -12.66 12.96
C ASP A 121 1.31 -13.02 14.19
N ARG A 122 0.01 -13.31 14.01
CA ARG A 122 -0.89 -13.70 15.11
C ARG A 122 -0.44 -15.00 15.79
N LEU A 123 -0.05 -16.01 15.01
CA LEU A 123 0.45 -17.28 15.54
C LEU A 123 1.77 -17.10 16.30
N ASP A 124 2.71 -16.34 15.73
CA ASP A 124 3.99 -16.05 16.37
C ASP A 124 3.78 -15.30 17.70
N CYS A 125 2.83 -14.36 17.76
CA CYS A 125 2.45 -13.67 19.00
C CYS A 125 1.90 -14.62 20.08
N GLU A 126 1.03 -15.56 19.70
CA GLU A 126 0.47 -16.54 20.63
C GLU A 126 1.55 -17.49 21.18
N LEU A 127 2.51 -17.88 20.34
CA LEU A 127 3.60 -18.76 20.71
C LEU A 127 4.66 -18.07 21.57
N GLU A 128 4.95 -16.81 21.29
CA GLU A 128 6.06 -16.14 21.93
C GLU A 128 5.81 -15.85 23.41
N ASN A 129 4.55 -15.61 23.85
CA ASN A 129 4.15 -15.39 25.25
C ASN A 129 5.29 -14.82 26.12
N LYS A 130 5.98 -13.80 25.59
CA LYS A 130 7.16 -13.24 26.23
C LYS A 130 6.60 -12.49 27.42
N ASP A 131 6.90 -12.94 28.63
CA ASP A 131 6.79 -12.11 29.82
C ASP A 131 7.55 -10.82 29.48
N ILE A 132 6.79 -9.78 29.10
CA ILE A 132 7.35 -8.52 28.62
C ILE A 132 8.03 -7.92 29.83
N GLU A 133 9.36 -8.07 29.93
CA GLU A 133 10.12 -7.32 30.91
C GLU A 133 9.79 -5.83 30.67
N PRO A 134 9.38 -5.10 31.73
CA PRO A 134 9.21 -3.67 31.64
C PRO A 134 10.48 -3.09 31.04
N LEU A 135 10.36 -2.13 30.12
CA LEU A 135 11.53 -1.39 29.65
C LEU A 135 12.22 -0.78 30.86
N SER A 136 13.28 -1.40 31.36
CA SER A 136 14.25 -0.75 32.21
C SER A 136 15.06 0.14 31.28
N TYR A 137 14.57 1.36 31.09
CA TYR A 137 15.45 2.42 30.63
C TYR A 137 16.50 2.59 31.72
N GLU A 138 17.72 2.13 31.48
CA GLU A 138 18.84 2.53 32.31
C GLU A 138 18.89 4.07 32.27
N GLU A 139 18.63 4.71 33.42
CA GLU A 139 18.59 6.16 33.52
C GLU A 139 19.88 6.75 32.93
N GLY A 140 19.76 7.58 31.90
CA GLY A 140 20.88 8.28 31.27
C GLY A 140 21.48 7.62 30.02
N LYS A 141 21.01 6.44 29.58
CA LYS A 141 21.46 5.87 28.29
C LYS A 141 20.72 6.51 27.11
N ILE A 142 21.47 7.18 26.23
CA ILE A 142 20.92 7.72 24.97
C ILE A 142 20.65 6.55 24.03
N ILE A 143 19.41 6.45 23.55
CA ILE A 143 18.98 5.44 22.59
C ILE A 143 18.54 6.16 21.32
N SER A 144 18.91 5.63 20.16
CA SER A 144 18.48 6.20 18.88
C SER A 144 16.98 6.02 18.63
N ASP A 145 16.36 6.97 17.91
CA ASP A 145 14.94 6.92 17.55
C ASP A 145 14.59 5.61 16.83
N ARG A 146 15.46 5.18 15.91
CA ARG A 146 15.29 3.91 15.20
C ARG A 146 15.16 2.72 16.16
N THR A 147 16.07 2.61 17.12
CA THR A 147 16.06 1.51 18.10
C THR A 147 14.84 1.57 19.03
N LEU A 148 14.39 2.76 19.39
CA LEU A 148 13.16 2.93 20.17
C LEU A 148 11.93 2.45 19.38
N VAL A 149 11.85 2.81 18.10
CA VAL A 149 10.76 2.39 17.23
C VAL A 149 10.81 0.87 17.02
N GLU A 150 11.96 0.27 16.72
CA GLU A 150 12.09 -1.19 16.60
C GLU A 150 11.54 -1.92 17.85
N LYS A 151 11.88 -1.44 19.05
CA LYS A 151 11.33 -1.97 20.31
C LYS A 151 9.83 -1.73 20.48
N TYR A 152 9.31 -0.61 19.97
CA TYR A 152 7.87 -0.35 19.97
C TYR A 152 7.13 -1.37 19.12
N TYR A 153 7.65 -1.64 17.91
CA TYR A 153 7.11 -2.66 17.04
C TYR A 153 7.16 -4.04 17.70
N GLU A 154 8.25 -4.43 18.37
CA GLU A 154 8.28 -5.73 19.08
C GLU A 154 7.20 -5.87 20.17
N LYS A 155 6.79 -4.77 20.82
CA LYS A 155 5.85 -4.79 21.94
C LYS A 155 4.39 -4.62 21.53
N ASP A 156 4.11 -3.74 20.56
CA ASP A 156 2.74 -3.39 20.17
C ASP A 156 2.31 -4.19 18.93
N ALA A 157 1.50 -5.23 19.17
CA ALA A 157 0.96 -6.06 18.10
C ALA A 157 0.05 -5.29 17.13
N THR A 158 -0.63 -4.24 17.60
CA THR A 158 -1.53 -3.45 16.75
C THR A 158 -0.72 -2.69 15.70
N ILE A 159 0.37 -2.04 16.12
CA ILE A 159 1.24 -1.31 15.20
C ILE A 159 1.96 -2.22 14.23
N ARG A 160 2.47 -3.38 14.67
CA ARG A 160 3.03 -4.37 13.74
C ARG A 160 2.02 -4.78 12.69
N GLN A 161 0.80 -5.16 13.09
CA GLN A 161 -0.22 -5.58 12.14
C GLN A 161 -0.61 -4.46 11.19
N CYS A 162 -0.75 -3.22 11.66
CA CYS A 162 -0.98 -2.07 10.79
C CYS A 162 0.12 -1.93 9.73
N GLN A 163 1.40 -2.06 10.13
CA GLN A 163 2.52 -1.98 9.20
C GLN A 163 2.54 -3.15 8.22
N LEU A 164 2.29 -4.38 8.67
CA LEU A 164 2.19 -5.55 7.80
C LEU A 164 1.09 -5.40 6.73
N ILE A 165 -0.08 -4.86 7.12
CA ILE A 165 -1.16 -4.56 6.18
C ILE A 165 -0.72 -3.47 5.20
N CYS A 166 0.02 -2.47 5.70
CA CYS A 166 0.53 -1.41 4.86
C CYS A 166 1.56 -1.90 3.82
N ASP A 167 2.49 -2.76 4.23
CA ASP A 167 3.48 -3.40 3.36
C ASP A 167 2.80 -4.30 2.32
N TRP A 168 1.75 -5.03 2.74
CA TRP A 168 0.91 -5.80 1.83
C TRP A 168 0.25 -4.89 0.77
N LEU A 169 -0.39 -3.79 1.18
CA LEU A 169 -1.01 -2.82 0.26
C LEU A 169 0.01 -2.20 -0.70
N GLU A 170 1.23 -1.92 -0.24
CA GLU A 170 2.34 -1.42 -1.07
C GLU A 170 2.79 -2.48 -2.08
N SER A 171 2.86 -3.75 -1.68
CA SER A 171 3.21 -4.85 -2.58
C SER A 171 2.16 -5.06 -3.68
N VAL A 172 0.87 -4.95 -3.35
CA VAL A 172 -0.23 -5.03 -4.31
C VAL A 172 -0.15 -3.90 -5.34
N ALA A 173 0.13 -2.67 -4.88
CA ALA A 173 0.36 -1.53 -5.76
C ALA A 173 1.61 -1.72 -6.64
N ALA A 174 2.70 -2.27 -6.07
CA ALA A 174 3.94 -2.51 -6.81
C ALA A 174 3.77 -3.54 -7.94
N GLN A 175 2.95 -4.58 -7.74
CA GLN A 175 2.67 -5.60 -8.75
C GLN A 175 1.83 -5.07 -9.92
N SER A 176 1.02 -4.04 -9.69
CA SER A 176 0.21 -3.36 -10.71
C SER A 176 0.88 -2.10 -11.26
N PHE A 177 2.10 -1.77 -10.82
CA PHE A 177 2.75 -0.52 -11.15
C PHE A 177 2.96 -0.35 -12.67
N ASP A 178 3.54 -1.35 -13.34
CA ASP A 178 3.83 -1.25 -14.77
C ASP A 178 2.56 -1.19 -15.64
N SER A 179 1.44 -1.80 -15.22
CA SER A 179 0.18 -1.72 -15.96
C SER A 179 -0.50 -0.37 -15.82
N VAL A 180 -0.38 0.28 -14.65
CA VAL A 180 -0.99 1.59 -14.37
C VAL A 180 -0.10 2.76 -14.83
N HIS A 181 1.21 2.57 -14.82
CA HIS A 181 2.23 3.61 -15.05
C HIS A 181 3.19 3.29 -16.21
N GLY A 182 2.67 2.60 -17.24
CA GLY A 182 3.44 2.15 -18.41
C GLY A 182 4.17 3.26 -19.19
N ASP A 183 3.70 4.51 -19.10
CA ASP A 183 4.44 5.69 -19.57
C ASP A 183 5.55 6.04 -18.56
N LYS A 184 6.66 5.29 -18.57
CA LYS A 184 7.77 5.55 -17.63
C LYS A 184 8.35 6.93 -17.89
N VAL A 185 8.18 7.83 -16.91
CA VAL A 185 8.73 9.20 -16.91
C VAL A 185 10.24 9.19 -17.15
N GLU A 186 10.92 8.10 -16.75
CA GLU A 186 12.34 7.83 -17.00
C GLU A 186 12.75 7.98 -18.47
N PHE A 187 11.86 7.65 -19.44
CA PHE A 187 12.19 7.77 -20.87
C PHE A 187 12.29 9.21 -21.37
N PHE A 188 11.75 10.17 -20.62
CA PHE A 188 11.70 11.59 -20.99
C PHE A 188 12.56 12.48 -20.09
N ALA A 189 13.15 11.93 -19.02
CA ALA A 189 13.70 12.74 -17.92
C ALA A 189 15.19 12.49 -17.61
N ASP A 190 15.95 11.95 -18.57
CA ASP A 190 17.41 11.80 -18.47
C ASP A 190 18.15 13.15 -18.67
N HIS A 191 17.67 14.16 -17.95
CA HIS A 191 18.11 15.55 -18.05
C HIS A 191 18.93 15.86 -16.79
N ALA A 192 20.22 16.13 -16.98
CA ALA A 192 21.12 16.46 -15.86
C ALA A 192 20.77 17.79 -15.15
N VAL A 193 19.84 18.57 -15.71
CA VAL A 193 19.45 19.90 -15.23
C VAL A 193 17.93 20.00 -15.17
N ALA A 194 17.42 20.37 -13.99
CA ALA A 194 15.99 20.64 -13.84
C ALA A 194 15.56 21.92 -14.57
N TRP A 195 14.33 21.89 -15.09
CA TRP A 195 13.67 23.03 -15.75
C TRP A 195 14.49 23.64 -16.90
N GLU A 196 14.97 22.79 -17.80
CA GLU A 196 15.85 23.18 -18.92
C GLU A 196 15.20 24.23 -19.82
N ASN A 197 13.90 24.14 -20.09
CA ASN A 197 13.21 25.11 -20.95
C ASN A 197 13.13 26.49 -20.31
N THR A 198 12.87 26.54 -19.00
CA THR A 198 12.84 27.75 -18.18
C THR A 198 14.23 28.37 -18.12
N LEU A 199 15.28 27.57 -17.91
CA LEU A 199 16.68 28.02 -17.95
C LEU A 199 17.04 28.61 -19.32
N HIS A 200 16.69 27.91 -20.41
CA HIS A 200 16.95 28.38 -21.77
C HIS A 200 16.27 29.72 -22.05
N HIS A 201 15.02 29.89 -21.61
CA HIS A 201 14.30 31.14 -21.75
C HIS A 201 14.91 32.27 -20.89
N LEU A 202 15.36 31.97 -19.67
CA LEU A 202 16.05 32.93 -18.79
C LEU A 202 17.38 33.43 -19.36
N HIS A 203 18.12 32.55 -20.05
CA HIS A 203 19.35 32.91 -20.75
C HIS A 203 19.06 33.72 -22.03
N ASN A 204 18.03 33.35 -22.79
CA ASN A 204 17.70 33.95 -24.08
C ASN A 204 16.69 35.12 -23.98
N LYS A 205 16.99 36.13 -23.14
CA LYS A 205 16.17 37.34 -22.90
C LYS A 205 15.84 38.20 -24.15
N ASN A 206 16.24 37.79 -25.35
CA ASN A 206 16.03 38.49 -26.62
C ASN A 206 14.81 38.00 -27.44
N GLY A 207 14.06 37.01 -26.93
CA GLY A 207 12.80 36.57 -27.54
C GLY A 207 11.65 37.53 -27.23
N ILE A 208 11.31 38.39 -28.20
CA ILE A 208 10.15 39.28 -28.14
C ILE A 208 8.88 38.41 -28.10
N ASN A 209 8.12 38.52 -26.99
CA ASN A 209 6.79 37.97 -26.71
C ASN A 209 6.72 36.69 -25.85
N ASN A 210 6.27 36.89 -24.60
CA ASN A 210 5.63 35.97 -23.63
C ASN A 210 6.28 35.80 -22.23
N ALA A 211 7.40 36.48 -21.93
CA ALA A 211 8.11 36.33 -20.64
C ALA A 211 7.51 37.07 -19.42
N ALA A 212 6.39 37.78 -19.55
CA ALA A 212 5.95 38.72 -18.49
C ALA A 212 5.56 38.03 -17.16
N ASN A 213 5.23 36.73 -17.21
CA ASN A 213 4.75 35.98 -16.04
C ASN A 213 5.60 34.75 -15.70
N MET A 214 6.83 34.66 -16.23
CA MET A 214 7.75 33.55 -15.94
C MET A 214 8.69 33.90 -14.78
N VAL A 215 9.10 32.87 -14.02
CA VAL A 215 10.08 33.01 -12.92
C VAL A 215 11.38 33.68 -13.39
N THR A 216 12.04 34.40 -12.49
CA THR A 216 13.34 35.05 -12.74
C THR A 216 14.54 34.29 -12.18
N GLU A 217 14.28 33.30 -11.33
CA GLU A 217 15.27 32.51 -10.59
C GLU A 217 14.86 31.03 -10.70
N LEU A 218 15.82 30.12 -10.50
CA LEU A 218 15.65 28.67 -10.69
C LEU A 218 15.75 27.87 -9.38
N ASP A 219 15.76 28.54 -8.23
CA ASP A 219 15.63 27.84 -6.96
C ASP A 219 14.23 27.20 -6.82
N PRO A 220 14.09 26.10 -6.05
CA PRO A 220 12.87 25.31 -6.01
C PRO A 220 11.62 26.07 -5.56
N ASP A 221 11.79 27.09 -4.71
CA ASP A 221 10.69 27.91 -4.20
C ASP A 221 10.42 29.15 -5.05
N ALA A 222 11.18 29.42 -6.12
CA ALA A 222 10.98 30.58 -6.99
C ALA A 222 9.55 30.66 -7.58
N PRO A 223 8.91 29.58 -8.09
CA PRO A 223 7.54 29.66 -8.59
C PRO A 223 6.54 30.13 -7.54
N VAL A 224 6.68 29.62 -6.32
CA VAL A 224 5.80 29.94 -5.18
C VAL A 224 6.10 31.34 -4.63
N ARG A 225 7.37 31.66 -4.37
CA ARG A 225 7.84 32.93 -3.80
C ARG A 225 7.54 34.12 -4.71
N GLN A 226 7.75 33.97 -6.01
CA GLN A 226 7.54 35.04 -6.98
C GLN A 226 6.09 35.09 -7.48
N ASN A 227 5.29 34.03 -7.22
CA ASN A 227 3.98 33.81 -7.78
C ASN A 227 4.00 33.91 -9.32
N ARG A 228 4.94 33.18 -9.94
CA ARG A 228 5.18 33.15 -11.38
C ARG A 228 5.30 31.71 -11.87
N ALA A 229 5.00 31.49 -13.14
CA ALA A 229 5.01 30.16 -13.71
C ALA A 229 6.41 29.75 -14.21
N LEU A 230 6.66 28.45 -14.21
CA LEU A 230 7.71 27.85 -15.04
C LEU A 230 7.28 27.90 -16.52
N HIS A 231 8.20 27.56 -17.41
CA HIS A 231 7.85 27.27 -18.79
C HIS A 231 6.80 26.14 -18.86
N ASP A 232 5.84 26.22 -19.79
CA ASP A 232 4.69 25.29 -19.84
C ASP A 232 5.11 23.82 -19.93
N LEU A 233 6.15 23.52 -20.72
CA LEU A 233 6.73 22.16 -20.84
C LEU A 233 7.31 21.68 -19.50
N ASP A 234 8.14 22.51 -18.84
CA ASP A 234 8.72 22.13 -17.54
C ASP A 234 7.66 21.96 -16.47
N LYS A 235 6.58 22.76 -16.53
CA LYS A 235 5.44 22.61 -15.61
C LYS A 235 4.71 21.28 -15.81
N GLU A 236 4.52 20.87 -17.06
CA GLU A 236 3.89 19.58 -17.37
C GLU A 236 4.80 18.41 -16.96
N ASP A 237 6.10 18.50 -17.24
CA ASP A 237 7.08 17.50 -16.84
C ASP A 237 7.18 17.37 -15.32
N ASP A 238 7.18 18.50 -14.60
CA ASP A 238 7.22 18.52 -13.13
C ASP A 238 5.95 17.87 -12.54
N PHE A 239 4.77 18.17 -13.09
CA PHE A 239 3.52 17.54 -12.68
C PHE A 239 3.54 16.01 -12.91
N ARG A 240 4.03 15.56 -14.06
CA ARG A 240 4.17 14.12 -14.37
C ARG A 240 5.16 13.45 -13.43
N LEU A 241 6.30 14.09 -13.16
CA LEU A 241 7.31 13.63 -12.21
C LEU A 241 6.70 13.45 -10.81
N ILE A 242 6.07 14.49 -10.24
CA ILE A 242 5.48 14.43 -8.89
C ILE A 242 4.44 13.30 -8.81
N LYS A 243 3.58 13.17 -9.82
CA LYS A 243 2.59 12.09 -9.87
C LYS A 243 3.26 10.70 -9.86
N TYR A 244 4.39 10.57 -10.54
CA TYR A 244 5.18 9.33 -10.57
C TYR A 244 5.90 9.06 -9.22
N LEU A 245 6.42 10.11 -8.57
CA LEU A 245 6.99 10.01 -7.22
C LEU A 245 5.94 9.54 -6.21
N MET A 246 4.73 10.10 -6.27
CA MET A 246 3.61 9.65 -5.44
C MET A 246 3.30 8.17 -5.68
N ALA A 247 3.36 7.70 -6.93
CA ALA A 247 3.15 6.29 -7.26
C ALA A 247 4.25 5.38 -6.69
N TYR A 248 5.52 5.80 -6.74
CA TYR A 248 6.61 5.08 -6.10
C TYR A 248 6.44 4.99 -4.59
N ILE A 249 6.10 6.10 -3.93
CA ILE A 249 5.81 6.13 -2.49
C ILE A 249 4.67 5.18 -2.15
N ARG A 250 3.60 5.18 -2.96
CA ARG A 250 2.46 4.25 -2.81
C ARG A 250 2.85 2.78 -2.96
N CYS A 251 3.95 2.47 -3.63
CA CYS A 251 4.50 1.13 -3.79
C CYS A 251 5.57 0.76 -2.75
N GLY A 252 5.83 1.61 -1.76
CA GLY A 252 6.91 1.41 -0.78
C GLY A 252 8.32 1.62 -1.37
N LYS A 253 8.42 2.18 -2.57
CA LYS A 253 9.66 2.35 -3.36
C LYS A 253 10.25 3.74 -3.21
N ILE A 254 10.49 4.17 -1.97
CA ILE A 254 10.96 5.54 -1.67
C ILE A 254 12.38 5.75 -2.18
N ASP A 255 13.25 4.75 -2.06
CA ASP A 255 14.63 4.82 -2.56
C ASP A 255 14.65 5.01 -4.10
N GLU A 256 13.75 4.35 -4.84
CA GLU A 256 13.61 4.57 -6.29
C GLU A 256 13.08 5.97 -6.61
N ALA A 257 12.18 6.52 -5.80
CA ALA A 257 11.69 7.89 -5.93
C ALA A 257 12.80 8.92 -5.72
N GLU A 258 13.66 8.73 -4.72
CA GLU A 258 14.83 9.56 -4.44
C GLU A 258 15.84 9.51 -5.59
N ASN A 259 16.17 8.29 -6.05
CA ASN A 259 17.06 8.09 -7.19
C ASN A 259 16.52 8.75 -8.46
N LEU A 260 15.21 8.67 -8.70
CA LEU A 260 14.59 9.38 -9.82
C LEU A 260 14.75 10.90 -9.66
N CYS A 261 14.49 11.46 -8.48
CA CYS A 261 14.70 12.90 -8.23
C CYS A 261 16.14 13.33 -8.54
N LEU A 262 17.14 12.53 -8.16
CA LEU A 262 18.54 12.79 -8.47
C LEU A 262 18.83 12.75 -9.97
N ARG A 263 18.30 11.75 -10.70
CA ARG A 263 18.50 11.60 -12.15
C ARG A 263 17.90 12.76 -12.95
N VAL A 264 16.75 13.28 -12.54
CA VAL A 264 16.07 14.42 -13.19
C VAL A 264 16.67 15.78 -12.78
N GLY A 265 17.74 15.78 -11.97
CA GLY A 265 18.40 17.02 -11.54
C GLY A 265 17.62 17.79 -10.47
N GLN A 266 16.75 17.12 -9.71
CA GLN A 266 16.00 17.68 -8.58
C GLN A 266 16.49 17.14 -7.21
N PRO A 267 17.77 17.35 -6.83
CA PRO A 267 18.32 16.80 -5.59
C PRO A 267 17.64 17.35 -4.32
N TRP A 268 17.01 18.52 -4.39
CA TRP A 268 16.23 19.06 -3.27
C TRP A 268 15.02 18.19 -2.95
N ARG A 269 14.36 17.57 -3.96
CA ARG A 269 13.25 16.65 -3.72
C ARG A 269 13.75 15.34 -3.12
N ALA A 270 14.89 14.83 -3.57
CA ALA A 270 15.54 13.69 -2.92
C ALA A 270 15.84 14.00 -1.44
N ALA A 271 16.40 15.17 -1.13
CA ALA A 271 16.65 15.58 0.26
C ALA A 271 15.38 15.73 1.11
N ILE A 272 14.27 16.15 0.49
CA ILE A 272 12.95 16.16 1.15
C ILE A 272 12.51 14.73 1.48
N LEU A 273 12.58 13.82 0.50
CA LEU A 273 12.23 12.41 0.67
C LEU A 273 13.15 11.68 1.65
N GLU A 274 14.36 12.16 1.90
CA GLU A 274 15.25 11.61 2.93
C GLU A 274 14.87 12.05 4.36
N GLY A 275 14.20 13.20 4.50
CA GLY A 275 14.02 13.85 5.79
C GLY A 275 13.10 13.13 6.79
N TRP A 276 12.35 12.10 6.35
CA TRP A 276 11.51 11.28 7.23
C TRP A 276 12.29 10.18 7.95
N ARG A 277 13.52 9.85 7.56
CA ARG A 277 14.27 8.74 8.16
C ARG A 277 14.52 8.99 9.65
N LEU A 278 14.24 7.98 10.48
CA LEU A 278 14.48 8.02 11.93
C LEU A 278 15.97 8.22 12.22
N TYR A 279 16.28 9.06 13.21
CA TYR A 279 17.67 9.24 13.64
C TYR A 279 18.24 7.92 14.18
N HIS A 280 19.40 7.53 13.65
CA HIS A 280 20.13 6.36 14.10
C HIS A 280 21.62 6.66 14.23
N ASP A 281 22.11 6.59 15.46
CA ASP A 281 23.55 6.59 15.73
C ASP A 281 23.94 5.20 16.28
N PRO A 282 24.61 4.37 15.47
CA PRO A 282 25.06 3.04 15.89
C PRO A 282 26.22 3.09 16.90
N ASN A 283 26.78 4.27 17.18
CA ASN A 283 28.00 4.42 17.96
C ASN A 283 27.79 4.63 19.45
N PHE A 284 26.54 4.64 19.94
CA PHE A 284 26.26 4.79 21.37
C PHE A 284 26.82 3.64 22.23
N ASP A 285 26.91 2.43 21.65
CA ASP A 285 27.42 1.22 22.30
C ASP A 285 28.68 0.64 21.60
N ALA A 286 29.28 1.40 20.68
CA ALA A 286 30.38 0.88 19.86
C ALA A 286 31.72 0.88 20.61
N GLU A 287 32.28 -0.32 20.82
CA GLU A 287 33.65 -0.52 21.30
C GLU A 287 34.69 -0.59 20.16
N SER A 288 34.25 -0.44 18.90
CA SER A 288 35.04 -0.66 17.67
C SER A 288 34.95 0.53 16.69
N GLU A 289 35.29 0.33 15.41
CA GLU A 289 35.30 1.38 14.38
C GLU A 289 33.93 2.08 14.23
N LEU A 290 33.97 3.41 14.21
CA LEU A 290 32.79 4.27 14.09
C LEU A 290 32.07 4.01 12.76
N GLN A 291 30.76 3.80 12.84
CA GLN A 291 29.85 3.65 11.70
C GLN A 291 29.17 4.99 11.39
N PRO A 292 28.74 5.24 10.13
CA PRO A 292 28.05 6.48 9.77
C PRO A 292 26.73 6.63 10.54
N VAL A 293 26.44 7.85 10.96
CA VAL A 293 25.16 8.24 11.56
C VAL A 293 24.15 8.48 10.43
N GLU A 294 22.93 7.98 10.61
CA GLU A 294 21.87 8.02 9.61
C GLU A 294 20.62 8.76 10.13
N GLY A 295 19.80 9.23 9.18
CA GLY A 295 18.50 9.84 9.46
C GLY A 295 18.56 11.28 9.99
N ASN A 296 17.40 11.77 10.43
CA ASN A 296 17.19 13.18 10.72
C ASN A 296 16.96 13.45 12.23
N PRO A 297 17.93 14.03 12.97
CA PRO A 297 17.75 14.38 14.39
C PRO A 297 16.75 15.53 14.62
N TYR A 298 16.36 16.24 13.56
CA TYR A 298 15.40 17.34 13.57
C TYR A 298 14.10 17.00 12.82
N ARG A 299 13.69 15.73 12.90
CA ARG A 299 12.50 15.21 12.21
C ARG A 299 11.21 15.93 12.59
N ASP A 300 11.04 16.34 13.84
CA ASP A 300 9.89 17.13 14.30
C ASP A 300 9.77 18.49 13.57
N VAL A 301 10.88 19.21 13.36
CA VAL A 301 10.93 20.47 12.61
C VAL A 301 10.66 20.21 11.14
N TRP A 302 11.29 19.18 10.58
CA TRP A 302 11.07 18.79 9.19
C TRP A 302 9.60 18.44 8.93
N LYS A 303 8.97 17.66 9.82
CA LYS A 303 7.54 17.34 9.77
C LYS A 303 6.65 18.56 9.88
N GLU A 304 6.99 19.52 10.75
CA GLU A 304 6.24 20.78 10.86
C GLU A 304 6.22 21.55 9.53
N ILE A 305 7.34 21.57 8.82
CA ILE A 305 7.44 22.21 7.51
C ILE A 305 6.69 21.40 6.44
N CYS A 306 6.83 20.08 6.41
CA CYS A 306 6.06 19.23 5.49
C CYS A 306 4.54 19.38 5.72
N ALA A 307 4.09 19.44 6.97
CA ALA A 307 2.68 19.66 7.28
C ALA A 307 2.18 21.01 6.75
N LYS A 308 2.96 22.09 6.89
CA LYS A 308 2.63 23.40 6.30
C LYS A 308 2.61 23.36 4.78
N ALA A 309 3.55 22.65 4.15
CA ALA A 309 3.60 22.47 2.71
C ALA A 309 2.39 21.67 2.20
N SER A 310 1.94 20.64 2.94
CA SER A 310 0.83 19.77 2.56
C SER A 310 -0.51 20.51 2.37
N VAL A 311 -0.67 21.70 2.97
CA VAL A 311 -1.87 22.54 2.85
C VAL A 311 -1.63 23.82 2.02
N HIS A 312 -0.44 23.98 1.46
CA HIS A 312 -0.07 25.20 0.74
C HIS A 312 -0.78 25.27 -0.62
N PRO A 313 -1.62 26.29 -0.89
CA PRO A 313 -2.46 26.34 -2.10
C PRO A 313 -1.67 26.52 -3.39
N GLY A 314 -0.42 27.00 -3.30
CA GLY A 314 0.47 27.17 -4.45
C GLY A 314 1.18 25.90 -4.93
N LEU A 315 1.06 24.78 -4.20
CA LEU A 315 1.65 23.49 -4.58
C LEU A 315 0.64 22.59 -5.27
N ASP A 316 1.10 21.66 -6.11
CA ASP A 316 0.21 20.71 -6.80
C ASP A 316 -0.45 19.72 -5.82
N THR A 317 -1.58 19.14 -6.21
CA THR A 317 -2.32 18.16 -5.41
C THR A 317 -1.50 16.93 -5.07
N TYR A 318 -0.69 16.39 -5.99
CA TYR A 318 0.17 15.25 -5.68
C TYR A 318 1.35 15.64 -4.80
N GLU A 319 1.91 16.84 -4.97
CA GLU A 319 3.01 17.32 -4.13
C GLU A 319 2.53 17.55 -2.69
N ARG A 320 1.35 18.15 -2.52
CA ARG A 320 0.67 18.25 -1.22
C ARG A 320 0.41 16.89 -0.59
N ALA A 321 0.01 15.89 -1.38
CA ALA A 321 -0.20 14.53 -0.90
C ALA A 321 1.10 13.87 -0.41
N ILE A 322 2.21 14.01 -1.14
CA ILE A 322 3.53 13.53 -0.71
C ILE A 322 3.89 14.15 0.64
N TYR A 323 3.80 15.47 0.76
CA TYR A 323 4.06 16.13 2.05
C TYR A 323 3.10 15.67 3.15
N GLY A 324 1.84 15.38 2.81
CA GLY A 324 0.86 14.85 3.75
C GLY A 324 1.24 13.46 4.28
N ILE A 325 1.65 12.53 3.42
CA ILE A 325 2.14 11.21 3.86
C ILE A 325 3.34 11.37 4.80
N LEU A 326 4.28 12.21 4.40
CA LEU A 326 5.55 12.45 5.10
C LEU A 326 5.37 13.11 6.49
N SER A 327 4.31 13.90 6.66
CA SER A 327 4.02 14.63 7.90
C SER A 327 2.85 14.09 8.71
N GLY A 328 2.17 13.05 8.24
CA GLY A 328 0.93 12.56 8.85
C GLY A 328 -0.31 13.45 8.57
N ASN A 329 -0.36 14.24 7.50
CA ASN A 329 -1.61 14.91 7.12
C ASN A 329 -2.44 14.08 6.14
N ILE A 330 -3.59 13.57 6.58
CA ILE A 330 -4.44 12.68 5.77
C ILE A 330 -5.24 13.41 4.68
N GLU A 331 -5.65 14.66 4.91
CA GLU A 331 -6.55 15.39 4.00
C GLU A 331 -6.05 15.49 2.54
N PRO A 332 -4.82 15.95 2.27
CA PRO A 332 -4.32 16.03 0.89
C PRO A 332 -4.06 14.65 0.28
N VAL A 333 -3.86 13.61 1.09
CA VAL A 333 -3.60 12.24 0.61
C VAL A 333 -4.89 11.60 0.09
N ILE A 334 -6.01 11.77 0.81
CA ILE A 334 -7.32 11.28 0.37
C ILE A 334 -7.69 11.84 -1.01
N ALA A 335 -7.30 13.08 -1.31
CA ALA A 335 -7.59 13.73 -2.59
C ALA A 335 -6.93 13.07 -3.80
N VAL A 336 -5.90 12.23 -3.60
CA VAL A 336 -5.21 11.50 -4.68
C VAL A 336 -5.46 9.99 -4.67
N CYS A 337 -6.17 9.47 -3.66
CA CYS A 337 -6.56 8.05 -3.59
C CYS A 337 -7.49 7.68 -4.74
N LYS A 338 -7.31 6.50 -5.33
CA LYS A 338 -8.10 6.02 -6.48
C LYS A 338 -8.85 4.72 -6.21
N SER A 339 -8.55 4.05 -5.11
CA SER A 339 -9.14 2.77 -4.72
C SER A 339 -9.39 2.71 -3.21
N ARG A 340 -10.16 1.71 -2.78
CA ARG A 340 -10.35 1.41 -1.35
C ARG A 340 -9.05 0.96 -0.69
N HIS A 341 -8.18 0.26 -1.42
CA HIS A 341 -6.82 -0.08 -0.99
C HIS A 341 -5.96 1.16 -0.77
N ASP A 342 -6.03 2.16 -1.66
CA ASP A 342 -5.30 3.43 -1.47
C ASP A 342 -5.79 4.19 -0.24
N LEU A 343 -7.11 4.23 -0.04
CA LEU A 343 -7.71 4.89 1.12
C LEU A 343 -7.29 4.20 2.42
N LEU A 344 -7.34 2.86 2.47
CA LEU A 344 -6.87 2.09 3.62
C LEU A 344 -5.38 2.34 3.87
N TRP A 345 -4.56 2.29 2.82
CA TRP A 345 -3.11 2.54 2.91
C TRP A 345 -2.83 3.94 3.47
N ALA A 346 -3.52 4.97 2.99
CA ALA A 346 -3.35 6.34 3.44
C ALA A 346 -3.69 6.48 4.94
N HIS A 347 -4.84 5.95 5.37
CA HIS A 347 -5.21 5.99 6.79
C HIS A 347 -4.23 5.20 7.67
N LEU A 348 -3.78 4.02 7.23
CA LEU A 348 -2.81 3.22 7.98
C LEU A 348 -1.47 3.93 8.09
N LYS A 349 -0.92 4.48 7.00
CA LYS A 349 0.34 5.23 7.06
C LYS A 349 0.27 6.41 8.01
N VAL A 350 -0.79 7.21 7.93
CA VAL A 350 -0.95 8.36 8.83
C VAL A 350 -1.17 7.90 10.28
N PHE A 351 -1.93 6.83 10.52
CA PHE A 351 -2.12 6.27 11.86
C PHE A 351 -0.80 5.78 12.47
N ILE A 352 -0.02 4.99 11.71
CA ILE A 352 1.29 4.49 12.14
C ILE A 352 2.23 5.66 12.45
N ASP A 353 2.28 6.65 11.56
CA ASP A 353 3.14 7.83 11.71
C ASP A 353 2.88 8.56 13.03
N HIS A 354 1.61 8.82 13.36
CA HIS A 354 1.25 9.48 14.63
C HIS A 354 1.59 8.65 15.85
N ARG A 355 1.35 7.34 15.80
CA ARG A 355 1.63 6.43 16.91
C ARG A 355 3.12 6.34 17.18
N VAL A 356 3.94 6.29 16.13
CA VAL A 356 5.39 6.37 16.22
C VAL A 356 5.85 7.71 16.80
N GLU A 357 5.29 8.84 16.34
CA GLU A 357 5.62 10.16 16.90
C GLU A 357 5.28 10.29 18.38
N GLN A 358 4.10 9.83 18.77
CA GLN A 358 3.66 9.83 20.18
C GLN A 358 4.59 8.98 21.02
N TYR A 359 4.88 7.75 20.58
CA TYR A 359 5.79 6.86 21.30
C TYR A 359 7.18 7.47 21.45
N LEU A 360 7.74 8.04 20.38
CA LEU A 360 9.03 8.72 20.44
C LEU A 360 9.01 9.88 21.43
N ARG A 361 7.95 10.68 21.50
CA ARG A 361 7.84 11.80 22.47
C ARG A 361 7.73 11.33 23.91
N ASP A 362 7.02 10.24 24.14
CA ASP A 362 6.83 9.66 25.47
C ASP A 362 8.09 8.93 25.97
N ALA A 363 8.81 8.26 25.07
CA ALA A 363 10.00 7.49 25.38
C ALA A 363 11.31 8.30 25.32
N SER A 364 11.37 9.35 24.49
CA SER A 364 12.61 10.08 24.24
C SER A 364 12.98 10.94 25.43
N GLN A 365 14.18 10.70 25.96
CA GLN A 365 14.93 11.66 26.78
C GLN A 365 15.56 12.72 25.88
N SER A 366 14.75 13.39 25.05
CA SER A 366 15.26 14.31 24.03
C SER A 366 16.10 15.39 24.70
N LEU A 367 17.33 15.58 24.22
CA LEU A 367 18.24 16.63 24.70
C LEU A 367 17.72 18.04 24.40
N ARG A 368 16.66 18.15 23.58
CA ARG A 368 15.99 19.40 23.23
C ARG A 368 14.48 19.30 23.38
N GLU A 369 13.85 20.46 23.52
CA GLU A 369 12.41 20.58 23.42
C GLU A 369 11.95 20.24 21.98
N LEU A 370 11.03 19.29 21.87
CA LEU A 370 10.46 18.85 20.60
C LEU A 370 9.28 19.76 20.21
N ARG A 371 9.16 20.07 18.92
CA ARG A 371 7.99 20.76 18.38
C ARG A 371 6.72 19.92 18.59
N PRO A 372 5.55 20.54 18.79
CA PRO A 372 4.29 19.80 18.88
C PRO A 372 4.05 19.00 17.60
N ILE A 373 3.30 17.90 17.70
CA ILE A 373 2.90 17.14 16.50
C ILE A 373 2.06 18.09 15.62
N PRO A 374 2.45 18.33 14.35
CA PRO A 374 1.87 19.40 13.52
C PRO A 374 0.39 19.20 13.18
N VAL A 375 0.01 17.95 12.92
CA VAL A 375 -1.37 17.52 12.65
C VAL A 375 -1.75 16.58 13.77
N GLN A 376 -2.92 16.79 14.38
CA GLN A 376 -3.44 15.91 15.42
C GLN A 376 -4.40 14.92 14.76
N LEU A 377 -4.22 13.63 15.03
CA LEU A 377 -5.20 12.62 14.66
C LEU A 377 -6.50 12.86 15.45
N ASP A 378 -7.66 12.61 14.85
CA ASP A 378 -8.93 12.64 15.60
C ASP A 378 -8.85 11.60 16.74
N ASP A 379 -9.22 12.00 17.96
CA ASP A 379 -9.42 11.17 19.15
C ASP A 379 -10.49 10.07 18.94
N LYS A 380 -10.93 9.79 17.73
CA LYS A 380 -11.75 8.61 17.39
C LYS A 380 -10.94 7.55 16.68
N MET A 381 -9.83 7.90 16.03
CA MET A 381 -8.99 7.01 15.24
C MET A 381 -7.98 6.28 16.12
N HIS A 382 -8.46 5.36 16.95
CA HIS A 382 -7.62 4.63 17.90
C HIS A 382 -7.28 3.20 17.49
N ASN A 383 -8.06 2.58 16.61
CA ASN A 383 -7.87 1.20 16.20
C ASN A 383 -8.32 0.98 14.75
N LEU A 384 -8.05 -0.22 14.23
CA LEU A 384 -8.40 -0.62 12.86
C LEU A 384 -9.91 -0.50 12.58
N ALA A 385 -10.78 -0.87 13.53
CA ALA A 385 -12.24 -0.76 13.36
C ALA A 385 -12.70 0.70 13.18
N CYS A 386 -12.11 1.63 13.92
CA CYS A 386 -12.37 3.06 13.76
C CYS A 386 -11.92 3.57 12.38
N ILE A 387 -10.78 3.07 11.86
CA ILE A 387 -10.30 3.40 10.51
C ILE A 387 -11.32 2.94 9.46
N PHE A 388 -11.78 1.68 9.50
CA PHE A 388 -12.80 1.20 8.56
C PHE A 388 -14.13 1.95 8.69
N THR A 389 -14.53 2.34 9.90
CA THR A 389 -15.74 3.14 10.12
C THR A 389 -15.62 4.50 9.44
N GLU A 390 -14.46 5.16 9.57
CA GLU A 390 -14.22 6.44 8.91
C GLU A 390 -14.15 6.30 7.39
N MET A 391 -13.49 5.27 6.88
CA MET A 391 -13.49 4.99 5.44
C MET A 391 -14.90 4.81 4.88
N LYS A 392 -15.80 4.12 5.61
CA LYS A 392 -17.20 3.97 5.21
C LYS A 392 -17.96 5.30 5.25
N SER A 393 -17.59 6.22 6.14
CA SER A 393 -18.20 7.54 6.25
C SER A 393 -17.89 8.41 5.01
N LEU A 394 -16.66 8.32 4.50
CA LEU A 394 -16.16 9.06 3.34
C LEU A 394 -16.76 8.60 2.00
N VAL A 395 -17.18 7.33 1.91
CA VAL A 395 -17.79 6.73 0.70
C VAL A 395 -19.27 7.12 0.53
N ASN A 396 -19.84 7.97 1.39
CA ASN A 396 -21.23 8.39 1.20
C ASN A 396 -21.39 9.36 0.00
N PRO A 397 -22.48 9.23 -0.81
CA PRO A 397 -22.65 9.91 -2.12
C PRO A 397 -22.79 11.45 -2.07
N GLY A 398 -22.53 12.09 -0.93
CA GLY A 398 -22.50 13.56 -0.76
C GLY A 398 -21.08 14.15 -0.64
N SER A 399 -20.05 13.32 -0.50
CA SER A 399 -18.66 13.77 -0.33
C SER A 399 -17.97 13.86 -1.68
N GLN A 400 -17.41 15.03 -2.03
CA GLN A 400 -16.75 15.27 -3.33
C GLN A 400 -15.42 14.50 -3.53
N SER A 401 -15.04 13.63 -2.59
CA SER A 401 -13.84 12.79 -2.65
C SER A 401 -14.13 11.44 -2.00
N GLY A 402 -13.88 10.33 -2.69
CA GLY A 402 -13.84 8.99 -2.07
C GLY A 402 -14.99 8.01 -2.37
N TYR A 403 -15.84 8.24 -3.38
CA TYR A 403 -16.77 7.18 -3.81
C TYR A 403 -16.07 6.20 -4.78
N PHE A 404 -15.68 5.04 -4.26
CA PHE A 404 -15.16 3.90 -5.04
C PHE A 404 -16.21 2.79 -5.06
N PRO A 405 -17.16 2.78 -6.01
CA PRO A 405 -18.14 1.73 -6.11
C PRO A 405 -17.47 0.44 -6.61
N SER A 406 -17.17 -0.47 -5.69
CA SER A 406 -16.83 -1.84 -6.04
C SER A 406 -18.13 -2.60 -6.29
N SER A 407 -18.19 -3.35 -7.40
CA SER A 407 -19.36 -4.17 -7.75
C SER A 407 -18.93 -5.58 -8.13
N GLY A 408 -19.83 -6.55 -7.95
CA GLY A 408 -19.54 -7.95 -8.28
C GLY A 408 -18.48 -8.57 -7.34
N PRO A 409 -17.56 -9.40 -7.87
CA PRO A 409 -16.57 -10.14 -7.07
C PRO A 409 -15.62 -9.26 -6.26
N ASN A 410 -15.22 -8.09 -6.77
CA ASN A 410 -14.26 -7.22 -6.10
C ASN A 410 -14.80 -6.70 -4.75
N ALA A 411 -16.09 -6.36 -4.68
CA ALA A 411 -16.73 -5.96 -3.43
C ALA A 411 -16.75 -7.09 -2.40
N GLN A 412 -16.83 -8.35 -2.85
CA GLN A 412 -16.84 -9.52 -1.98
C GLN A 412 -15.45 -9.77 -1.38
N TYR A 413 -14.39 -9.68 -2.19
CA TYR A 413 -13.01 -9.78 -1.67
C TYR A 413 -12.68 -8.65 -0.71
N GLU A 414 -13.12 -7.42 -0.97
CA GLU A 414 -12.92 -6.30 -0.03
C GLU A 414 -13.59 -6.54 1.32
N GLU A 415 -14.81 -7.09 1.32
CA GLU A 415 -15.51 -7.45 2.56
C GLU A 415 -14.78 -8.57 3.30
N LEU A 416 -14.28 -9.58 2.58
CA LEU A 416 -13.47 -10.66 3.17
C LEU A 416 -12.16 -10.11 3.78
N GLN A 417 -11.44 -9.27 3.04
CA GLN A 417 -10.19 -8.63 3.48
C GLN A 417 -10.42 -7.78 4.74
N GLU A 418 -11.49 -7.00 4.80
CA GLU A 418 -11.86 -6.22 5.99
C GLU A 418 -12.04 -7.11 7.22
N ASN A 419 -12.79 -8.22 7.09
CA ASN A 419 -13.02 -9.15 8.20
C ASN A 419 -11.74 -9.89 8.63
N ILE A 420 -10.87 -10.26 7.67
CA ILE A 420 -9.56 -10.87 7.95
C ILE A 420 -8.68 -9.90 8.75
N ILE A 421 -8.64 -8.62 8.34
CA ILE A 421 -7.88 -7.57 9.02
C ILE A 421 -8.41 -7.35 10.44
N LEU A 422 -9.73 -7.29 10.62
CA LEU A 422 -10.37 -7.08 11.92
C LEU A 422 -10.35 -8.31 12.84
N ASP A 423 -9.92 -9.46 12.33
CA ASP A 423 -9.98 -10.77 13.02
C ASP A 423 -11.40 -11.19 13.43
N ASP A 424 -12.43 -10.67 12.73
CA ASP A 424 -13.84 -11.04 12.98
C ASP A 424 -14.19 -12.37 12.28
N THR A 425 -13.72 -13.42 12.91
CA THR A 425 -13.97 -14.82 12.50
C THR A 425 -15.46 -15.20 12.47
N SER A 426 -16.30 -14.58 13.32
CA SER A 426 -17.73 -14.90 13.41
C SER A 426 -18.48 -14.33 12.22
N ASP A 427 -18.22 -13.06 11.89
CA ASP A 427 -18.84 -12.40 10.76
C ASP A 427 -18.29 -12.92 9.44
N LEU A 428 -16.99 -13.23 9.36
CA LEU A 428 -16.38 -13.91 8.21
C LEU A 428 -17.12 -15.22 7.87
N MET A 429 -17.38 -16.08 8.86
CA MET A 429 -18.11 -17.34 8.63
C MET A 429 -19.56 -17.14 8.22
N LYS A 430 -20.22 -16.06 8.69
CA LYS A 430 -21.58 -15.72 8.25
C LYS A 430 -21.57 -15.25 6.78
N ILE A 431 -20.61 -14.41 6.41
CA ILE A 431 -20.43 -13.91 5.05
C ILE A 431 -20.16 -15.06 4.10
N ILE A 432 -19.25 -15.98 4.45
CA ILE A 432 -18.96 -17.19 3.67
C ILE A 432 -20.25 -18.00 3.45
N LYS A 433 -21.01 -18.29 4.52
CA LYS A 433 -22.29 -19.02 4.40
C LYS A 433 -23.32 -18.29 3.52
N LEU A 434 -23.43 -16.98 3.67
CA LEU A 434 -24.34 -16.15 2.86
C LEU A 434 -23.93 -16.18 1.38
N PHE A 435 -22.64 -16.08 1.08
CA PHE A 435 -22.16 -16.08 -0.29
C PHE A 435 -22.34 -17.44 -0.95
N VAL A 436 -22.06 -18.54 -0.25
CA VAL A 436 -22.36 -19.89 -0.74
C VAL A 436 -23.85 -20.05 -1.05
N ALA A 437 -24.74 -19.53 -0.20
CA ALA A 437 -26.19 -19.63 -0.40
C ALA A 437 -26.71 -18.76 -1.55
N CYS A 438 -26.18 -17.54 -1.72
CA CYS A 438 -26.68 -16.56 -2.69
C CYS A 438 -26.04 -16.66 -4.08
N TYR A 439 -24.81 -17.17 -4.19
CA TYR A 439 -24.01 -17.09 -5.41
C TYR A 439 -23.59 -18.45 -5.99
N LYS A 440 -24.18 -19.56 -5.51
CA LYS A 440 -23.91 -20.93 -5.96
C LYS A 440 -23.85 -21.08 -7.50
N ASP A 441 -24.65 -20.30 -8.22
CA ASP A 441 -24.80 -20.40 -9.67
C ASP A 441 -24.19 -19.21 -10.47
N LYS A 442 -23.56 -18.23 -9.81
CA LYS A 442 -23.11 -16.98 -10.48
C LYS A 442 -21.62 -16.67 -10.40
N TYR A 443 -20.93 -17.07 -9.32
CA TYR A 443 -19.52 -16.76 -9.13
C TYR A 443 -18.78 -18.03 -8.66
N LEU A 444 -18.38 -18.87 -9.61
CA LEU A 444 -17.72 -20.13 -9.30
C LEU A 444 -16.35 -19.92 -8.63
N SER A 445 -15.66 -18.84 -8.99
CA SER A 445 -14.35 -18.47 -8.43
C SER A 445 -14.41 -18.20 -6.92
N ILE A 446 -15.41 -17.45 -6.45
CA ILE A 446 -15.53 -17.16 -5.02
C ILE A 446 -15.92 -18.39 -4.20
N LEU A 447 -16.68 -19.32 -4.80
CA LEU A 447 -17.03 -20.59 -4.15
C LEU A 447 -15.83 -21.54 -4.03
N ARG A 448 -14.84 -21.44 -4.94
CA ARG A 448 -13.57 -22.17 -4.82
C ARG A 448 -12.70 -21.56 -3.72
N PHE A 449 -12.67 -20.23 -3.64
CA PHE A 449 -11.88 -19.52 -2.64
C PHE A 449 -12.35 -19.83 -1.21
N MET A 450 -13.66 -19.91 -1.02
CA MET A 450 -14.31 -20.35 0.23
C MET A 450 -14.07 -21.82 0.50
#